data_AF-X1AJM2-F1
#
_entry.id   AF-X1AJM2-F1
#
_cell.length_a   1.000
_cell.length_b   1.000
_cell.length_c   1.000
_cell.angle_alpha   90.00
_cell.angle_beta   90.00
_cell.angle_gamma   90.00
#
_symmetry.space_group_name_H-M   'P 1'
#
loop_
_entity.id
_entity.type
_entity.pdbx_description
1 polymer ?
#
loop_
_entity_poly.entity_id
_entity_poly.type
_entity_poly.pdbx_seq_one_letter_code
_entity_poly.pdbx_strand_id
1 'polypeptide(L)'
;NLTRIINLGLILYNWFVKKISINEKKFVIKAGEKLKLTNDSIVKIRNSRVYVPVFLITLVIRVLKFTAYYFLLHSVVAFYGYAYKDLNFLKVFLSTSAAEFSALLPTHTFMGFGTYESFFAGALILLKVFSKKLAILAAFNFHIISLVYTIVLGFVCMIIMMAPIYFGTKNKDDAKI
;
A
#
# COMPACT_ATOMS: atom_id res chain seq x y z
N ASN A 1 7.02 11.98 -18.73
CA ASN A 1 6.73 10.81 -19.59
C ASN A 1 7.04 9.54 -18.80
N LEU A 2 6.05 8.91 -18.15
CA LEU A 2 6.26 7.86 -17.12
C LEU A 2 7.00 6.63 -17.65
N THR A 3 6.84 6.28 -18.93
CA THR A 3 7.59 5.16 -19.55
C THR A 3 9.07 5.45 -19.63
N ARG A 4 9.48 6.72 -19.82
CA ARG A 4 10.89 7.08 -19.73
C ARG A 4 11.42 6.87 -18.32
N ILE A 5 10.65 7.21 -17.29
CA ILE A 5 11.05 7.01 -15.89
C ILE A 5 11.17 5.52 -15.57
N ILE A 6 10.22 4.70 -16.04
CA ILE A 6 10.25 3.24 -15.84
C ILE A 6 11.39 2.59 -16.63
N ASN A 7 11.59 2.99 -17.89
CA ASN A 7 12.71 2.50 -18.69
C ASN A 7 14.06 2.93 -18.09
N LEU A 8 14.16 4.15 -17.57
CA LEU A 8 15.34 4.59 -16.81
C LEU A 8 15.53 3.73 -15.56
N GLY A 9 14.46 3.42 -14.83
CA GLY A 9 14.49 2.50 -13.69
C GLY A 9 14.96 1.09 -14.08
N LEU A 10 14.49 0.56 -15.21
CA LEU A 10 14.92 -0.74 -15.75
C LEU A 10 16.39 -0.72 -16.18
N ILE A 11 16.84 0.36 -16.83
CA ILE A 11 18.24 0.55 -17.23
C ILE A 11 19.13 0.61 -15.99
N LEU A 12 18.75 1.38 -14.98
CA LEU A 12 19.47 1.49 -13.70
C LEU A 12 19.50 0.15 -12.96
N TYR A 13 18.38 -0.56 -12.93
CA TYR A 13 18.30 -1.90 -12.34
C TYR A 13 19.24 -2.87 -13.05
N ASN A 14 19.18 -2.96 -14.38
CA ASN A 14 20.05 -3.84 -15.16
C ASN A 14 21.53 -3.45 -15.04
N TRP A 15 21.84 -2.16 -14.98
CA TRP A 15 23.19 -1.67 -14.73
C TRP A 15 23.69 -2.09 -13.34
N PHE A 16 22.86 -1.95 -12.31
CA PHE A 16 23.20 -2.31 -10.93
C PHE A 16 23.40 -3.83 -10.78
N VAL A 17 22.51 -4.64 -11.38
CA VAL A 17 22.62 -6.11 -11.39
C VAL A 17 23.89 -6.56 -12.11
N LYS A 18 24.22 -5.96 -13.26
CA LYS A 18 25.45 -6.25 -14.01
C LYS A 18 26.70 -5.80 -13.25
N LYS A 19 26.66 -4.67 -12.55
CA LYS A 19 27.79 -4.12 -11.79
C LYS A 19 28.15 -4.98 -10.58
N ILE A 20 27.17 -5.63 -9.95
CA ILE A 20 27.39 -6.46 -8.75
C ILE A 20 27.47 -7.95 -9.12
N SER A 21 27.31 -8.32 -10.40
CA SER A 21 27.40 -9.71 -10.90
C SER A 21 26.51 -10.72 -10.15
N ILE A 22 25.35 -10.28 -9.64
CA ILE A 22 24.41 -11.13 -8.86
C ILE A 22 23.31 -11.71 -9.78
N ASN A 23 23.60 -11.90 -11.05
CA ASN A 23 22.59 -12.22 -12.06
C ASN A 23 21.94 -13.61 -11.86
N GLU A 24 22.60 -14.50 -11.11
CA GLU A 24 22.15 -15.89 -10.91
C GLU A 24 21.30 -16.10 -9.66
N LYS A 25 21.18 -15.10 -8.76
CA LYS A 25 20.39 -15.29 -7.54
C LYS A 25 18.89 -15.28 -7.88
N LYS A 26 18.17 -16.31 -7.42
CA LYS A 26 16.71 -16.47 -7.59
C LYS A 26 15.90 -15.20 -7.26
N PHE A 27 16.31 -14.43 -6.25
CA PHE A 27 15.67 -13.17 -5.88
C PHE A 27 15.79 -12.09 -6.97
N VAL A 28 16.95 -11.98 -7.62
CA VAL A 28 17.25 -10.97 -8.66
C VAL A 28 16.46 -11.28 -9.93
N ILE A 29 16.37 -12.55 -10.31
CA ILE A 29 15.56 -13.00 -11.44
C ILE A 29 14.08 -12.68 -11.18
N LYS A 30 13.55 -13.07 -10.02
CA LYS A 30 12.14 -12.83 -9.64
C LYS A 30 11.80 -11.34 -9.55
N ALA A 31 12.73 -10.50 -9.10
CA ALA A 31 12.56 -9.05 -9.10
C ALA A 31 12.52 -8.47 -10.53
N GLY A 32 13.39 -8.95 -11.43
CA GLY A 32 13.39 -8.58 -12.84
C GLY A 32 12.10 -8.97 -13.56
N GLU A 33 11.58 -10.17 -13.30
CA GLU A 33 10.28 -10.64 -13.82
C GLU A 33 9.12 -9.76 -13.34
N LYS A 34 9.06 -9.45 -12.03
CA LYS A 34 8.03 -8.54 -11.48
C LYS A 34 8.10 -7.15 -12.12
N LEU A 35 9.30 -6.62 -12.35
CA LEU A 35 9.48 -5.33 -13.02
C LEU A 35 8.97 -5.36 -14.46
N LYS A 36 9.26 -6.44 -15.20
CA LYS A 36 8.77 -6.63 -16.57
C LYS A 36 7.23 -6.72 -16.62
N LEU A 37 6.63 -7.54 -15.75
CA LEU A 37 5.17 -7.67 -15.63
C LEU A 37 4.50 -6.33 -15.27
N THR A 38 5.13 -5.53 -14.41
CA THR A 38 4.66 -4.19 -14.05
C THR A 38 4.67 -3.28 -15.28
N ASN A 39 5.75 -3.29 -16.06
CA ASN A 39 5.85 -2.49 -17.28
C ASN A 39 4.79 -2.90 -18.32
N ASP A 40 4.62 -4.20 -18.56
CA ASP A 40 3.63 -4.72 -19.51
C ASP A 40 2.20 -4.35 -19.09
N SER A 41 1.89 -4.40 -17.79
CA SER A 41 0.60 -3.96 -17.24
C SER A 41 0.35 -2.47 -17.47
N ILE A 42 1.37 -1.64 -17.26
CA ILE A 42 1.27 -0.19 -17.49
C ILE A 42 1.07 0.14 -18.97
N VAL A 43 1.75 -0.57 -19.87
CA VAL A 43 1.55 -0.43 -21.32
C VAL A 43 0.12 -0.82 -21.70
N LYS A 44 -0.41 -1.92 -21.15
CA LYS A 44 -1.79 -2.35 -21.39
C LYS A 44 -2.82 -1.31 -20.94
N ILE A 45 -2.66 -0.73 -19.74
CA ILE A 45 -3.56 0.31 -19.20
C ILE A 45 -3.45 1.62 -20.00
N ARG A 46 -2.27 1.93 -20.53
CA ARG A 46 -2.11 3.08 -21.43
C ARG A 46 -2.87 2.88 -22.73
N ASN A 47 -2.75 1.71 -23.35
CA ASN A 47 -3.37 1.42 -24.63
C ASN A 47 -4.90 1.41 -24.55
N SER A 48 -5.47 1.17 -23.36
CA SER A 48 -6.92 1.21 -23.13
C SER A 48 -7.51 2.62 -22.91
N ARG A 49 -6.73 3.70 -23.09
CA ARG A 49 -7.14 5.12 -22.92
C ARG A 49 -7.70 5.53 -21.54
N VAL A 50 -7.85 4.59 -20.59
CA VAL A 50 -8.34 4.84 -19.23
C VAL A 50 -7.24 5.17 -18.22
N TYR A 51 -5.99 5.26 -18.65
CA TYR A 51 -4.83 5.49 -17.79
C TYR A 51 -4.96 6.73 -16.90
N VAL A 52 -5.38 7.87 -17.45
CA VAL A 52 -5.47 9.13 -16.69
C VAL A 52 -6.56 9.06 -15.60
N PRO A 53 -7.81 8.64 -15.89
CA PRO A 53 -8.82 8.41 -14.87
C PRO A 53 -8.36 7.46 -13.75
N VAL A 54 -7.77 6.30 -14.11
CA VAL A 54 -7.30 5.32 -13.13
C VAL A 54 -6.19 5.88 -12.24
N PHE A 55 -5.27 6.64 -12.84
CA PHE A 55 -4.19 7.30 -12.09
C PHE A 55 -4.74 8.34 -11.11
N LEU A 56 -5.66 9.19 -11.54
CA LEU A 56 -6.25 10.24 -10.69
C LEU A 56 -7.06 9.63 -9.54
N ILE A 57 -7.90 8.63 -9.81
CA ILE A 57 -8.65 7.92 -8.77
C ILE A 57 -7.68 7.27 -7.76
N THR A 58 -6.62 6.64 -8.25
CA THR A 58 -5.58 6.04 -7.39
C THR A 58 -4.88 7.09 -6.54
N LEU A 59 -4.58 8.26 -7.10
CA LEU A 59 -3.95 9.36 -6.37
C LEU A 59 -4.87 9.87 -5.25
N VAL A 60 -6.14 10.10 -5.55
CA VAL A 60 -7.13 10.54 -4.55
C VAL A 60 -7.28 9.52 -3.44
N ILE A 61 -7.44 8.23 -3.76
CA ILE A 61 -7.52 7.15 -2.77
C ILE A 61 -6.27 7.12 -1.88
N ARG A 62 -5.08 7.29 -2.47
CA ARG A 62 -3.82 7.33 -1.69
C ARG A 62 -3.77 8.53 -0.75
N VAL A 63 -4.13 9.73 -1.22
CA VAL A 63 -4.19 10.92 -0.36
C VAL A 63 -5.15 10.70 0.82
N LEU A 64 -6.35 10.19 0.55
CA LEU A 64 -7.33 9.90 1.59
C LEU A 64 -6.83 8.83 2.57
N LYS A 65 -6.23 7.75 2.08
CA LYS A 65 -5.66 6.67 2.91
C LYS A 65 -4.58 7.21 3.85
N PHE A 66 -3.60 7.92 3.33
CA PHE A 66 -2.50 8.46 4.16
C PHE A 66 -2.98 9.55 5.12
N THR A 67 -4.01 10.30 4.75
CA THR A 67 -4.67 11.25 5.66
C THR A 67 -5.40 10.53 6.79
N ALA A 68 -6.16 9.46 6.48
CA ALA A 68 -6.80 8.63 7.49
C ALA A 68 -5.79 7.98 8.43
N TYR A 69 -4.67 7.51 7.89
CA TYR A 69 -3.56 6.99 8.69
C TYR A 69 -2.95 8.04 9.62
N TYR A 70 -2.80 9.28 9.15
CA TYR A 70 -2.36 10.37 10.02
C TYR A 70 -3.28 10.56 11.22
N PHE A 71 -4.60 10.62 10.99
CA PHE A 71 -5.60 10.75 12.05
C PHE A 71 -5.67 9.53 12.96
N LEU A 72 -5.51 8.32 12.41
CA LEU A 72 -5.48 7.09 13.19
C LEU A 72 -4.29 7.07 14.15
N LEU A 73 -3.08 7.39 13.66
CA LEU A 73 -1.90 7.44 14.51
C LEU A 73 -2.06 8.49 15.61
N HIS A 74 -2.58 9.67 15.29
CA HIS A 74 -2.95 10.69 16.27
C HIS A 74 -3.86 10.16 17.36
N SER A 75 -4.94 9.48 16.96
CA SER A 75 -5.90 8.92 17.90
C SER A 75 -5.27 7.86 18.80
N VAL A 76 -4.37 7.04 18.27
CA VAL A 76 -3.62 6.03 19.05
C VAL A 76 -2.70 6.70 20.08
N VAL A 77 -2.00 7.77 19.71
CA VAL A 77 -1.02 8.40 20.61
C VAL A 77 -1.61 9.46 21.53
N ALA A 78 -2.84 9.93 21.27
CA ALA A 78 -3.57 10.84 22.15
C ALA A 78 -3.75 10.24 23.55
N PHE A 79 -3.97 8.92 23.67
CA PHE A 79 -4.04 8.21 24.95
C PHE A 79 -2.73 8.24 25.75
N TYR A 80 -1.61 8.60 25.12
CA TYR A 80 -0.30 8.73 25.74
C TYR A 80 0.13 10.20 25.92
N GLY A 81 -0.79 11.15 25.77
CA GLY A 81 -0.56 12.58 26.03
C GLY A 81 -0.01 13.40 24.86
N TYR A 82 -0.03 12.87 23.64
CA TYR A 82 0.40 13.60 22.44
C TYR A 82 -0.75 14.42 21.85
N ALA A 83 -0.48 15.68 21.51
CA ALA A 83 -1.41 16.57 20.86
C ALA A 83 -1.18 16.63 19.34
N TYR A 84 -2.14 17.23 18.61
CA TYR A 84 -2.07 17.34 17.15
C TYR A 84 -0.78 17.99 16.62
N LYS A 85 -0.29 19.00 17.35
CA LYS A 85 0.93 19.75 17.02
C LYS A 85 2.22 18.93 17.13
N ASP A 86 2.19 17.81 17.85
CA ASP A 86 3.40 17.03 18.15
C ASP A 86 3.77 16.06 17.01
N LEU A 87 2.84 15.79 16.09
CA LEU A 87 3.05 14.90 14.94
C LEU A 87 3.10 15.66 13.62
N ASN A 88 4.30 15.69 13.05
CA ASN A 88 4.52 16.19 11.71
C ASN A 88 3.96 15.22 10.65
N PHE A 89 3.08 15.72 9.77
CA PHE A 89 2.43 14.92 8.73
C PHE A 89 3.43 14.17 7.83
N LEU A 90 4.52 14.81 7.39
CA LEU A 90 5.49 14.17 6.51
C LEU A 90 6.21 13.01 7.20
N LYS A 91 6.54 13.14 8.48
CA LYS A 91 7.16 12.04 9.24
C LYS A 91 6.20 10.85 9.34
N VAL A 92 4.93 11.11 9.64
CA VAL A 92 3.90 10.06 9.71
C VAL A 92 3.66 9.42 8.34
N PHE A 93 3.60 10.22 7.27
CA PHE A 93 3.50 9.73 5.90
C PHE A 93 4.67 8.82 5.53
N LEU A 94 5.91 9.21 5.84
CA LEU A 94 7.09 8.38 5.59
C LEU A 94 7.08 7.10 6.42
N SER A 95 6.73 7.18 7.70
CA SER A 95 6.65 6.00 8.57
C SER A 95 5.57 5.01 8.13
N THR A 96 4.38 5.50 7.78
CA THR A 96 3.29 4.65 7.27
C THR A 96 3.61 4.11 5.87
N SER A 97 4.28 4.89 5.02
CA SER A 97 4.77 4.41 3.73
C SER A 97 5.81 3.30 3.88
N ALA A 98 6.68 3.36 4.90
CA ALA A 98 7.61 2.27 5.19
C ALA A 98 6.87 0.99 5.59
N ALA A 99 5.81 1.10 6.39
CA ALA A 99 4.96 -0.02 6.77
C ALA A 99 4.26 -0.66 5.56
N GLU A 100 3.65 0.18 4.71
CA GLU A 100 2.99 -0.25 3.47
C GLU A 100 3.97 -0.83 2.44
N PHE A 101 5.19 -0.28 2.37
CA PHE A 101 6.24 -0.84 1.54
C PHE A 101 6.65 -2.22 2.05
N SER A 102 6.70 -2.37 3.38
CA SER A 102 6.98 -3.66 3.99
C SER A 102 6.04 -4.68 3.38
N ALA A 103 4.71 -4.44 3.34
CA ALA A 103 3.64 -5.30 2.80
C ALA A 103 3.84 -5.83 1.35
N LEU A 104 4.81 -5.28 0.61
CA LEU A 104 5.17 -5.71 -0.75
C LEU A 104 6.34 -6.70 -0.79
N LEU A 105 7.01 -6.91 0.35
CA LEU A 105 8.18 -7.77 0.48
C LEU A 105 7.75 -9.25 0.56
N PRO A 106 8.60 -10.19 0.13
CA PRO A 106 8.29 -11.62 0.22
C PRO A 106 8.44 -12.19 1.64
N THR A 107 8.45 -11.33 2.67
CA THR A 107 8.76 -11.68 4.06
C THR A 107 7.57 -11.53 5.00
N HIS A 108 6.34 -11.32 4.49
CA HIS A 108 5.17 -11.20 5.34
C HIS A 108 4.84 -12.48 6.08
N THR A 109 4.62 -12.33 7.37
CA THR A 109 4.01 -13.36 8.20
C THR A 109 2.48 -13.24 8.13
N PHE A 110 1.75 -14.05 8.90
CA PHE A 110 0.29 -14.03 8.95
C PHE A 110 -0.25 -12.61 9.15
N MET A 111 -1.15 -12.16 8.27
CA MET A 111 -1.74 -10.81 8.28
C MET A 111 -0.72 -9.65 8.31
N GLY A 112 0.53 -9.87 7.89
CA GLY A 112 1.57 -8.84 7.86
C GLY A 112 2.21 -8.54 9.22
N PHE A 113 1.80 -9.21 10.30
CA PHE A 113 2.37 -9.03 11.65
C PHE A 113 3.90 -9.22 11.66
N GLY A 114 4.55 -8.55 12.59
CA GLY A 114 6.01 -8.49 12.70
C GLY A 114 6.62 -7.55 11.68
N THR A 115 6.46 -7.82 10.38
CA THR A 115 7.07 -7.00 9.31
C THR A 115 6.49 -5.61 9.21
N TYR A 116 5.16 -5.48 9.32
CA TYR A 116 4.48 -4.20 9.21
C TYR A 116 4.90 -3.28 10.37
N GLU A 117 4.82 -3.80 11.60
CA GLU A 117 5.16 -3.07 12.82
C GLU A 117 6.64 -2.76 12.89
N SER A 118 7.52 -3.66 12.46
CA SER A 118 8.97 -3.41 12.46
C SER A 118 9.36 -2.25 11.56
N PHE A 119 8.80 -2.21 10.35
CA PHE A 119 9.06 -1.11 9.42
C PHE A 119 8.42 0.19 9.92
N PHE A 120 7.22 0.12 10.48
CA PHE A 120 6.53 1.30 10.97
C PHE A 120 7.22 1.89 12.20
N ALA A 121 7.41 1.09 13.25
CA ALA A 121 8.10 1.50 14.47
C ALA A 121 9.55 1.89 14.18
N GLY A 122 10.24 1.15 13.31
CA GLY A 122 11.60 1.46 12.88
C GLY A 122 11.70 2.85 12.25
N ALA A 123 10.78 3.20 11.35
CA ALA A 123 10.75 4.52 10.76
C ALA A 123 10.38 5.62 11.78
N LEU A 124 9.43 5.36 12.69
CA LEU A 124 9.07 6.29 13.76
C LEU A 124 10.26 6.60 14.69
N ILE A 125 11.07 5.58 15.00
CA ILE A 125 12.30 5.71 15.80
C ILE A 125 13.36 6.48 15.01
N LEU A 126 13.62 6.09 13.76
CA LEU A 126 14.65 6.69 12.91
C LEU A 126 14.41 8.18 12.67
N LEU A 127 13.14 8.56 12.46
CA LEU A 127 12.72 9.94 12.25
C LEU A 127 12.54 10.74 13.56
N LYS A 128 12.90 10.12 14.70
CA LYS A 128 12.79 10.67 16.07
C LYS A 128 11.38 11.21 16.34
N VAL A 129 10.36 10.48 15.91
CA VAL A 129 8.95 10.82 16.18
C VAL A 129 8.60 10.41 17.60
N PHE A 130 8.98 9.20 18.01
CA PHE A 130 8.69 8.65 19.33
C PHE A 130 9.90 7.93 19.95
N SER A 131 9.85 7.74 21.27
CA SER A 131 10.74 6.80 21.95
C SER A 131 10.49 5.37 21.46
N LYS A 132 11.51 4.49 21.58
CA LYS A 132 11.41 3.09 21.13
C LYS A 132 10.17 2.37 21.68
N LYS A 133 9.89 2.53 22.98
CA LYS A 133 8.75 1.89 23.64
C LYS A 133 7.42 2.36 23.04
N LEU A 134 7.26 3.68 22.87
CA LEU A 134 6.03 4.24 22.33
C LEU A 134 5.87 3.94 20.83
N ALA A 135 6.95 3.97 20.05
CA ALA A 135 6.92 3.64 18.63
C ALA A 135 6.42 2.21 18.37
N ILE A 136 6.89 1.24 19.16
CA ILE A 136 6.44 -0.15 19.07
C ILE A 136 4.96 -0.26 19.43
N LEU A 137 4.53 0.32 20.56
CA LEU A 137 3.13 0.30 20.98
C LEU A 137 2.20 0.96 19.96
N ALA A 138 2.59 2.14 19.46
CA ALA A 138 1.83 2.87 18.46
C ALA A 138 1.71 2.07 17.15
N ALA A 139 2.80 1.42 16.71
CA ALA A 139 2.79 0.60 15.51
C ALA A 139 1.85 -0.60 15.62
N PHE A 140 1.86 -1.31 16.75
CA PHE A 140 0.95 -2.43 17.00
C PHE A 140 -0.51 -1.99 17.06
N ASN A 141 -0.83 -0.96 17.86
CA ASN A 141 -2.20 -0.46 17.99
C ASN A 141 -2.75 0.03 16.64
N PHE A 142 -1.93 0.80 15.91
CA PHE A 142 -2.27 1.27 14.58
C PHE A 142 -2.57 0.11 13.63
N HIS A 143 -1.67 -0.88 13.57
CA HIS A 143 -1.83 -2.00 12.64
C HIS A 143 -3.07 -2.82 12.98
N ILE A 144 -3.28 -3.17 14.25
CA ILE A 144 -4.45 -3.94 14.70
C ILE A 144 -5.74 -3.21 14.36
N ILE A 145 -5.86 -1.92 14.69
CA ILE A 145 -7.08 -1.15 14.43
C ILE A 145 -7.34 -1.06 12.92
N SER A 146 -6.32 -0.73 12.13
CA SER A 146 -6.45 -0.63 10.66
C SER A 146 -6.81 -1.97 10.02
N LEU A 147 -6.24 -3.08 10.51
CA LEU A 147 -6.47 -4.43 10.03
C LEU A 147 -7.90 -4.88 10.33
N VAL A 148 -8.34 -4.75 11.59
CA VAL A 148 -9.70 -5.09 12.01
C VAL A 148 -10.72 -4.26 11.24
N TYR A 149 -10.50 -2.94 11.12
CA TYR A 149 -11.37 -2.07 10.33
C TYR A 149 -11.49 -2.54 8.88
N THR A 150 -10.36 -2.88 8.24
CA THR A 150 -10.34 -3.32 6.85
C THR A 150 -11.03 -4.68 6.65
N ILE A 151 -10.82 -5.62 7.58
CA ILE A 151 -11.48 -6.94 7.54
C ILE A 151 -12.99 -6.79 7.70
N VAL A 152 -13.44 -6.01 8.70
CA VAL A 152 -14.86 -5.78 8.95
C VAL A 152 -15.51 -5.09 7.75
N LEU A 153 -14.90 -4.01 7.25
CA LEU A 153 -15.42 -3.30 6.07
C LEU A 153 -15.46 -4.20 4.84
N GLY A 154 -14.42 -5.00 4.61
CA GLY A 154 -14.37 -5.95 3.50
C GLY A 154 -15.50 -6.99 3.60
N PHE A 155 -15.73 -7.53 4.79
CA PHE A 155 -16.81 -8.48 5.04
C PHE A 155 -18.20 -7.86 4.84
N VAL A 156 -18.42 -6.64 5.33
CA VAL A 156 -19.67 -5.89 5.11
C VAL A 156 -19.91 -5.65 3.61
N CYS A 157 -18.90 -5.17 2.88
CA CYS A 157 -18.99 -4.97 1.44
C CYS A 157 -19.29 -6.28 0.70
N MET A 158 -18.67 -7.38 1.11
CA MET A 158 -18.92 -8.70 0.52
C MET A 158 -20.38 -9.15 0.74
N ILE A 159 -20.92 -8.98 1.95
CA ILE A 159 -22.34 -9.25 2.23
C ILE A 159 -23.24 -8.39 1.35
N ILE A 160 -22.97 -7.09 1.24
CA ILE A 160 -23.77 -6.16 0.41
C ILE A 160 -23.74 -6.59 -1.06
N MET A 161 -22.58 -7.00 -1.59
CA MET A 161 -22.46 -7.45 -2.97
C MET A 161 -23.13 -8.81 -3.23
N MET A 162 -23.16 -9.69 -2.22
CA MET A 162 -23.83 -10.99 -2.30
C MET A 162 -25.32 -10.90 -2.02
N ALA A 163 -25.78 -9.83 -1.36
CA ALA A 163 -27.20 -9.58 -1.18
C ALA A 163 -27.85 -9.40 -2.56
N PRO A 164 -29.01 -10.03 -2.83
CA PRO A 164 -29.71 -9.96 -4.12
C PRO A 164 -30.30 -8.56 -4.44
N ILE A 165 -29.77 -7.51 -3.83
CA ILE A 165 -30.25 -6.14 -3.88
C ILE A 165 -29.10 -5.27 -4.38
N TYR A 166 -28.82 -5.25 -5.70
CA TYR A 166 -28.36 -4.06 -6.47
C TYR A 166 -27.85 -4.31 -7.90
N PHE A 167 -28.05 -5.48 -8.49
CA PHE A 167 -27.99 -5.61 -9.95
C PHE A 167 -29.32 -6.17 -10.42
N GLY A 168 -30.27 -5.26 -10.69
CA GLY A 168 -31.46 -5.62 -11.43
C GLY A 168 -31.02 -6.38 -12.66
N THR A 169 -31.39 -7.65 -12.73
CA THR A 169 -31.30 -8.46 -13.92
C THR A 169 -32.12 -7.75 -14.99
N LYS A 170 -31.44 -6.91 -15.78
CA LYS A 170 -31.98 -6.39 -17.02
C LYS A 170 -31.90 -7.53 -18.04
N ASN A 171 -32.66 -8.58 -17.78
CA ASN A 171 -32.92 -9.62 -18.75
C ASN A 171 -34.36 -10.11 -18.54
N LYS A 172 -35.30 -9.37 -19.12
CA LYS A 172 -36.70 -9.78 -19.26
C LYS A 172 -37.22 -9.65 -20.69
N ASP A 173 -36.37 -9.38 -21.67
CA ASP A 173 -36.78 -9.24 -23.08
C ASP A 173 -36.14 -10.25 -24.06
N ASP A 174 -35.16 -11.06 -23.63
CA ASP A 174 -34.50 -12.03 -24.55
C ASP A 174 -35.12 -13.44 -24.52
N ALA A 175 -36.27 -13.62 -23.86
CA ALA A 175 -36.94 -14.93 -23.71
C ALA A 175 -38.31 -15.01 -24.40
N LYS A 176 -38.59 -14.12 -25.37
CA LYS A 176 -39.67 -14.27 -26.34
C LYS A 176 -39.31 -13.58 -27.66
N ILE A 177 -38.76 -14.35 -28.59
CA ILE A 177 -39.26 -14.64 -29.96
C ILE A 177 -38.31 -15.69 -30.55
#